data_AF-A0A3P3TZN9-F1
#
_entry.id   AF-A0A3P3TZN9-F1
#
_cell.length_a   1.000
_cell.length_b   1.000
_cell.length_c   1.000
_cell.angle_alpha   90.00
_cell.angle_beta   90.00
_cell.angle_gamma   90.00
#
_symmetry.space_group_name_H-M   'P 1'
#
loop_
_entity.id
_entity.type
_entity.pdbx_description
1 polymer ?
#
loop_
_entity_poly.entity_id
_entity_poly.type
_entity_poly.pdbx_seq_one_letter_code
_entity_poly.pdbx_strand_id
1 'polypeptide(L)'
;MEEREWAAAACKGDEQAFCRLIAAHQRKLYGIAYSYLRSEPDALEAIQETVCKAWVKCRRLKDPGAFIPWLIRILIHCCIDELKRRKRVLPFVSASLQGNGEMVSVYKLDLDSALDRLKPKYRHVITLKYYQDMTLAEIARVLDCPEGTVKSWLHQGLKQLRRHMSIGGELYYGRNEGKSAGPLF
;
A
#
# COMPACT_ATOMS: atom_id res chain seq x y z
N MET A 1 26.81 -0.09 -2.64
CA MET A 1 27.70 1.02 -2.24
C MET A 1 27.20 2.34 -2.83
N GLU A 2 26.75 2.32 -4.09
CA GLU A 2 26.30 3.51 -4.84
C GLU A 2 25.03 4.20 -4.29
N GLU A 3 23.99 3.48 -3.84
CA GLU A 3 22.74 4.12 -3.40
C GLU A 3 22.90 5.01 -2.17
N ARG A 4 23.73 4.59 -1.20
CA ARG A 4 23.98 5.38 0.02
C ARG A 4 24.78 6.64 -0.30
N GLU A 5 25.68 6.56 -1.27
CA GLU A 5 26.46 7.70 -1.76
C GLU A 5 25.58 8.68 -2.51
N TRP A 6 24.71 8.19 -3.40
CA TRP A 6 23.71 9.04 -4.06
C TRP A 6 22.76 9.69 -3.05
N ALA A 7 22.31 8.97 -2.03
CA ALA A 7 21.50 9.54 -0.96
C ALA A 7 22.25 10.63 -0.20
N ALA A 8 23.53 10.41 0.13
CA ALA A 8 24.34 11.39 0.83
C ALA A 8 24.60 12.65 -0.01
N ALA A 9 24.89 12.49 -1.31
CA ALA A 9 25.07 13.59 -2.25
C ALA A 9 23.76 14.36 -2.46
N ALA A 10 22.63 13.67 -2.62
CA ALA A 10 21.31 14.28 -2.72
C ALA A 10 20.98 15.13 -1.49
N CYS A 11 21.28 14.64 -0.28
CA CYS A 11 21.09 15.40 0.96
C CYS A 11 21.99 16.65 1.05
N LYS A 12 23.09 16.70 0.29
CA LYS A 12 23.95 17.89 0.16
C LYS A 12 23.49 18.84 -0.97
N GLY A 13 22.44 18.48 -1.71
CA GLY A 13 21.88 19.30 -2.79
C GLY A 13 22.31 18.89 -4.20
N ASP A 14 22.93 17.73 -4.39
CA ASP A 14 23.21 17.17 -5.72
C ASP A 14 21.91 16.66 -6.36
N GLU A 15 21.44 17.40 -7.37
CA GLU A 15 20.22 17.10 -8.11
C GLU A 15 20.34 15.82 -8.95
N GLN A 16 21.50 15.58 -9.58
CA GLN A 16 21.70 14.40 -10.41
C GLN A 16 21.69 13.13 -9.56
N ALA A 17 22.33 13.17 -8.39
CA ALA A 17 22.31 12.07 -7.44
C ALA A 17 20.89 11.78 -6.95
N PHE A 18 20.09 12.81 -6.67
CA PHE A 18 18.70 12.66 -6.28
C PHE A 18 17.86 12.03 -7.41
N CYS A 19 17.96 12.54 -8.64
CA CYS A 19 17.23 12.01 -9.78
C CYS A 19 17.57 10.54 -10.06
N ARG A 20 18.85 10.16 -9.98
CA ARG A 20 19.28 8.75 -10.12
C ARG A 20 18.67 7.87 -9.04
N LEU A 21 18.66 8.35 -7.80
CA LEU A 21 18.08 7.63 -6.67
C LEU A 21 16.57 7.42 -6.85
N ILE A 22 15.83 8.47 -7.26
CA ILE A 22 14.40 8.34 -7.55
C ILE A 22 14.15 7.37 -8.71
N ALA A 23 14.90 7.49 -9.81
CA ALA A 23 14.77 6.62 -10.98
C ALA A 23 15.00 5.14 -10.63
N ALA A 24 16.03 4.85 -9.81
CA ALA A 24 16.32 3.49 -9.34
C ALA A 24 15.16 2.84 -8.57
N HIS A 25 14.30 3.64 -7.94
CA HIS A 25 13.18 3.15 -7.13
C HIS A 25 11.80 3.45 -7.73
N GLN A 26 11.72 4.01 -8.95
CA GLN A 26 10.47 4.40 -9.59
C GLN A 26 9.45 3.25 -9.63
N ARG A 27 9.87 2.04 -10.02
CA ARG A 27 8.99 0.87 -10.08
C ARG A 27 8.42 0.48 -8.72
N LYS A 28 9.24 0.56 -7.66
CA LYS A 28 8.82 0.26 -6.28
C LYS A 28 7.85 1.32 -5.77
N LEU A 29 8.15 2.61 -6.00
CA LEU A 29 7.27 3.72 -5.62
C LEU A 29 5.92 3.61 -6.34
N TYR A 30 5.93 3.30 -7.64
CA TYR A 30 4.71 3.08 -8.41
C TYR A 30 3.90 1.89 -7.88
N GLY A 31 4.53 0.74 -7.64
CA GLY A 31 3.86 -0.42 -7.07
C GLY A 31 3.20 -0.11 -5.73
N ILE A 32 3.90 0.62 -4.85
CA ILE A 32 3.36 1.07 -3.57
C ILE A 32 2.17 2.01 -3.83
N ALA A 33 2.34 3.10 -4.57
CA ALA A 33 1.29 4.09 -4.80
C ALA A 33 0.03 3.46 -5.39
N TYR A 34 0.19 2.62 -6.40
CA TYR A 34 -0.91 1.92 -7.06
C TYR A 34 -1.62 0.94 -6.11
N SER A 35 -0.89 0.32 -5.17
CA SER A 35 -1.50 -0.56 -4.15
C SER A 35 -2.43 0.18 -3.17
N TYR A 36 -2.27 1.50 -3.02
CA TYR A 36 -3.17 2.35 -2.21
C TYR A 36 -4.27 3.00 -3.04
N LEU A 37 -3.96 3.44 -4.26
CA LEU A 37 -4.81 4.37 -5.00
C LEU A 37 -5.63 3.71 -6.11
N ARG A 38 -5.21 2.53 -6.59
CA ARG A 38 -5.85 1.73 -7.66
C ARG A 38 -6.21 2.54 -8.92
N SER A 39 -5.49 3.62 -9.16
CA SER A 39 -5.68 4.56 -10.25
C SER A 39 -4.30 5.04 -10.67
N GLU A 40 -3.96 4.83 -11.94
CA GLU A 40 -2.67 5.23 -12.48
C GLU A 40 -2.47 6.75 -12.43
N PRO A 41 -3.41 7.60 -12.90
CA PRO A 41 -3.24 9.05 -12.82
C PRO A 41 -2.95 9.55 -11.40
N ASP A 42 -3.69 9.05 -10.42
CA ASP A 42 -3.50 9.48 -9.04
C ASP A 42 -2.22 8.89 -8.42
N ALA A 43 -1.82 7.68 -8.82
CA ALA A 43 -0.56 7.10 -8.38
C ALA A 43 0.62 7.94 -8.89
N LEU A 44 0.59 8.37 -10.15
CA LEU A 44 1.60 9.25 -10.73
C LEU A 44 1.61 10.62 -10.05
N GLU A 45 0.44 11.18 -9.75
CA GLU A 45 0.33 12.44 -8.99
C GLU A 45 0.95 12.32 -7.58
N ALA A 46 0.60 11.26 -6.85
CA ALA A 46 1.15 11.02 -5.51
C ALA A 46 2.67 10.82 -5.54
N ILE A 47 3.21 10.19 -6.59
CA ILE A 47 4.66 10.04 -6.77
C ILE A 47 5.31 11.40 -7.05
N GLN A 48 4.75 12.22 -7.95
CA GLN A 48 5.28 13.56 -8.24
C GLN A 48 5.33 14.42 -6.96
N GLU A 49 4.22 14.48 -6.23
CA GLU A 49 4.13 15.20 -4.96
C GLU A 49 5.15 14.66 -3.92
N THR A 50 5.36 13.35 -3.90
CA THR A 50 6.38 12.71 -3.05
C THR A 50 7.79 13.15 -3.42
N VAL A 51 8.13 13.16 -4.71
CA VAL A 51 9.45 13.57 -5.21
C VAL A 51 9.70 15.04 -4.85
N CYS A 52 8.73 15.93 -5.08
CA CYS A 52 8.80 17.35 -4.70
C CYS A 52 9.04 17.52 -3.19
N LYS A 53 8.21 16.87 -2.35
CA LYS A 53 8.35 16.91 -0.89
C LYS A 53 9.70 16.33 -0.44
N ALA A 54 10.17 15.27 -1.08
CA ALA A 54 11.43 14.64 -0.76
C ALA A 54 12.61 15.54 -1.10
N TRP A 55 12.61 16.22 -2.27
CA TRP A 55 13.67 17.16 -2.64
C TRP A 55 13.82 18.30 -1.64
N VAL A 56 12.69 18.88 -1.19
CA VAL A 56 12.70 19.96 -0.18
C VAL A 56 13.21 19.47 1.18
N LYS A 57 12.91 18.23 1.56
CA LYS A 57 13.17 17.71 2.91
C LYS A 57 14.44 16.86 3.04
N CYS A 58 15.01 16.35 1.94
CA CYS A 58 16.13 15.40 1.96
C CYS A 58 17.35 15.98 2.70
N ARG A 59 17.58 17.29 2.60
CA ARG A 59 18.67 17.99 3.32
C ARG A 59 18.60 17.89 4.84
N ARG A 60 17.42 17.60 5.39
CA ARG A 60 17.20 17.41 6.84
C ARG A 60 17.33 15.96 7.29
N LEU A 61 17.53 15.03 6.35
CA LEU A 61 17.67 13.61 6.65
C LEU A 61 19.03 13.36 7.30
N LYS A 62 19.03 12.91 8.57
CA LYS A 62 20.25 12.67 9.34
C LYS A 62 21.02 11.44 8.90
N ASP A 63 20.30 10.39 8.48
CA ASP A 63 20.88 9.14 8.00
C ASP A 63 20.52 8.92 6.53
N PRO A 64 21.48 9.13 5.60
CA PRO A 64 21.28 8.81 4.19
C PRO A 64 20.93 7.34 3.93
N GLY A 65 21.34 6.42 4.81
CA GLY A 65 20.97 5.00 4.71
C GLY A 65 19.48 4.73 4.91
N ALA A 66 18.76 5.68 5.53
CA ALA A 66 17.32 5.60 5.75
C ALA A 66 16.49 6.25 4.62
N PHE A 67 17.13 6.75 3.56
CA PHE A 67 16.46 7.53 2.52
C PHE A 67 15.26 6.79 1.90
N ILE A 68 15.39 5.50 1.58
CA ILE A 68 14.30 4.74 0.95
C ILE A 68 13.13 4.47 1.90
N PRO A 69 13.34 3.95 3.12
CA PRO A 69 12.25 3.84 4.09
C PRO A 69 11.56 5.18 4.36
N TRP A 70 12.32 6.27 4.45
CA TRP A 70 11.81 7.63 4.64
C TRP A 70 10.99 8.13 3.44
N LEU A 71 11.46 7.89 2.22
CA LEU A 71 10.76 8.26 0.98
C LEU A 71 9.44 7.50 0.85
N ILE A 72 9.44 6.20 1.13
CA ILE A 72 8.22 5.38 1.14
C ILE A 72 7.23 5.89 2.18
N ARG A 73 7.69 6.34 3.35
CA ARG A 73 6.83 6.94 4.37
C ARG A 73 6.15 8.22 3.86
N ILE A 74 6.88 9.09 3.16
CA ILE A 74 6.30 10.28 2.51
C ILE A 74 5.25 9.85 1.48
N LEU A 75 5.56 8.86 0.65
CA LEU A 75 4.64 8.35 -0.36
C LEU A 75 3.32 7.86 0.23
N ILE A 76 3.39 7.04 1.29
CA ILE A 76 2.20 6.54 1.97
C ILE A 76 1.34 7.70 2.48
N HIS A 77 1.93 8.75 3.04
CA HIS A 77 1.18 9.95 3.45
C HIS A 77 0.52 10.65 2.26
N CYS A 78 1.22 10.84 1.14
CA CYS A 78 0.65 11.42 -0.08
C CYS A 78 -0.54 10.59 -0.59
N CYS A 79 -0.43 9.26 -0.63
CA CYS A 79 -1.54 8.39 -1.02
C CYS A 79 -2.75 8.52 -0.07
N ILE A 80 -2.52 8.60 1.24
CA ILE A 80 -3.60 8.76 2.23
C ILE A 80 -4.31 10.11 2.04
N ASP A 81 -3.55 11.17 1.83
CA ASP A 81 -4.11 12.51 1.64
C ASP A 81 -4.92 12.59 0.35
N GLU A 82 -4.47 11.94 -0.71
CA GLU A 82 -5.20 11.81 -1.96
C GLU A 82 -6.52 11.04 -1.79
N LEU A 83 -6.50 9.90 -1.07
CA LEU A 83 -7.73 9.15 -0.74
C LEU A 83 -8.73 9.99 0.07
N LYS A 84 -8.25 10.83 1.00
CA LYS A 84 -9.11 11.76 1.76
C LYS A 84 -9.68 12.85 0.84
N ARG A 85 -8.88 13.38 -0.08
CA ARG A 85 -9.31 14.40 -1.05
C ARG A 85 -10.42 13.85 -1.94
N ARG A 86 -10.27 12.64 -2.50
CA ARG A 86 -11.31 12.00 -3.32
C ARG A 86 -12.63 11.85 -2.58
N LYS A 87 -12.60 11.40 -1.31
CA LYS A 87 -13.81 11.29 -0.48
C LYS A 87 -14.51 12.63 -0.24
N ARG A 88 -13.78 13.75 -0.25
CA ARG A 88 -14.36 15.10 -0.10
C ARG A 88 -14.92 15.66 -1.40
N VAL A 89 -14.29 15.35 -2.54
CA VAL A 89 -14.69 15.83 -3.88
C VAL A 89 -15.84 15.02 -4.47
N LEU A 90 -16.09 13.81 -3.97
CA LEU A 90 -17.28 13.01 -4.28
C LEU A 90 -18.32 13.03 -3.13
N PRO A 91 -18.88 14.18 -2.73
CA PRO A 91 -20.11 14.15 -1.98
C PRO A 91 -21.22 13.81 -2.98
N PHE A 92 -21.88 12.65 -2.81
CA PHE A 92 -23.23 12.35 -3.34
C PHE A 92 -23.42 11.52 -4.64
N VAL A 93 -22.41 10.95 -5.32
CA VAL A 93 -22.68 10.03 -6.47
C VAL A 93 -22.19 8.61 -6.23
N SER A 94 -23.18 7.78 -5.90
CA SER A 94 -23.34 6.32 -6.08
C SER A 94 -22.27 5.33 -5.61
N ALA A 95 -22.74 4.44 -4.74
CA ALA A 95 -22.14 3.18 -4.36
C ALA A 95 -22.10 2.13 -5.50
N SER A 96 -21.84 2.49 -6.76
CA SER A 96 -22.03 1.49 -7.84
C SER A 96 -21.31 1.63 -9.17
N LEU A 97 -20.37 2.54 -9.46
CA LEU A 97 -19.69 2.49 -10.78
C LEU A 97 -18.26 3.04 -10.76
N GLN A 98 -17.26 2.18 -10.57
CA GLN A 98 -15.95 2.30 -11.23
C GLN A 98 -15.33 0.91 -11.42
N GLY A 99 -15.76 0.23 -12.47
CA GLY A 99 -14.99 -0.84 -13.09
C GLY A 99 -14.78 -0.46 -14.55
N ASN A 100 -13.56 -0.03 -14.90
CA ASN A 100 -13.09 -0.26 -16.26
C ASN A 100 -13.29 -1.76 -16.53
N GLY A 101 -13.85 -2.10 -17.69
CA GLY A 101 -14.19 -3.46 -18.11
C GLY A 101 -12.99 -4.37 -18.32
N GLU A 102 -12.12 -4.50 -17.32
CA GLU A 102 -11.30 -5.67 -17.12
C GLU A 102 -12.16 -6.67 -16.33
N MET A 103 -12.04 -7.96 -16.68
CA MET A 103 -12.64 -9.04 -15.92
C MET A 103 -11.90 -9.16 -14.59
N VAL A 104 -12.19 -8.24 -13.66
CA VAL A 104 -11.60 -8.24 -12.32
C VAL A 104 -12.19 -9.44 -11.60
N SER A 105 -11.34 -10.42 -11.34
CA SER A 105 -11.68 -11.60 -10.55
C SER A 105 -12.47 -11.20 -9.29
N VAL A 106 -13.60 -11.85 -9.07
CA VAL A 106 -14.47 -11.62 -7.90
C VAL A 106 -13.67 -11.71 -6.58
N TYR A 107 -12.66 -12.58 -6.54
CA TYR A 107 -11.74 -12.73 -5.40
C TYR A 107 -10.89 -11.47 -5.13
N LYS A 108 -10.52 -10.71 -6.17
CA LYS A 108 -9.72 -9.49 -6.05
C LYS A 108 -10.56 -8.34 -5.48
N LEU A 109 -11.83 -8.23 -5.89
CA LEU A 109 -12.79 -7.26 -5.36
C LEU A 109 -13.08 -7.50 -3.86
N ASP A 110 -13.20 -8.77 -3.46
CA ASP A 110 -13.48 -9.13 -2.08
C ASP A 110 -12.27 -8.87 -1.16
N LEU A 111 -11.05 -9.12 -1.65
CA LEU A 111 -9.82 -8.81 -0.93
C LEU A 111 -9.62 -7.30 -0.73
N ASP A 112 -9.79 -6.49 -1.77
CA ASP A 112 -9.64 -5.03 -1.67
C ASP A 112 -10.69 -4.44 -0.71
N SER A 113 -11.94 -4.92 -0.78
CA SER A 113 -13.01 -4.54 0.16
C SER A 113 -12.69 -4.95 1.60
N ALA A 114 -12.09 -6.13 1.81
CA ALA A 114 -11.69 -6.59 3.12
C ALA A 114 -10.52 -5.78 3.70
N LEU A 115 -9.53 -5.43 2.88
CA LEU A 115 -8.44 -4.52 3.25
C LEU A 115 -8.98 -3.14 3.63
N ASP A 116 -10.02 -2.67 2.94
CA ASP A 116 -10.65 -1.38 3.21
C ASP A 116 -11.33 -1.27 4.57
N ARG A 117 -11.71 -2.41 5.15
CA ARG A 117 -12.29 -2.49 6.50
C ARG A 117 -11.24 -2.54 7.61
N LEU A 118 -9.98 -2.81 7.28
CA LEU A 118 -8.90 -2.84 8.26
C LEU A 118 -8.53 -1.44 8.73
N LYS A 119 -8.16 -1.34 10.02
CA LYS A 119 -7.52 -0.13 10.56
C LYS A 119 -6.23 0.16 9.76
N PRO A 120 -5.90 1.44 9.50
CA PRO A 120 -4.79 1.83 8.62
C PRO A 120 -3.47 1.11 8.93
N LYS A 121 -3.07 1.07 10.22
CA LYS A 121 -1.84 0.39 10.66
C LYS A 121 -1.74 -1.09 10.25
N TYR A 122 -2.84 -1.82 10.21
CA TYR A 122 -2.85 -3.23 9.81
C TYR A 122 -2.79 -3.36 8.29
N ARG A 123 -3.54 -2.51 7.58
CA ARG A 123 -3.51 -2.43 6.11
C ARG A 123 -2.10 -2.13 5.63
N HIS A 124 -1.43 -1.11 6.17
CA HIS A 124 -0.07 -0.74 5.78
C HIS A 124 0.90 -1.92 5.87
N VAL A 125 0.89 -2.65 6.99
CA VAL A 125 1.81 -3.78 7.19
C VAL A 125 1.50 -4.93 6.22
N ILE A 126 0.23 -5.22 5.95
CA ILE A 126 -0.16 -6.25 4.97
C ILE A 126 0.23 -5.84 3.55
N THR A 127 -0.08 -4.60 3.15
CA THR A 127 0.27 -4.06 1.83
C THR A 127 1.78 -4.10 1.60
N LEU A 128 2.57 -3.56 2.54
CA LEU A 128 4.03 -3.55 2.41
C LEU A 128 4.62 -4.97 2.44
N LYS A 129 4.04 -5.88 3.23
CA LYS A 129 4.55 -7.27 3.33
C LYS A 129 4.25 -8.12 2.09
N TYR A 130 3.03 -8.06 1.57
CA TYR A 130 2.56 -9.01 0.56
C TYR A 130 2.43 -8.43 -0.85
N TYR A 131 2.25 -7.11 -1.00
CA TYR A 131 2.24 -6.48 -2.33
C TYR A 131 3.63 -5.98 -2.74
N GLN A 132 4.53 -5.77 -1.77
CA GLN A 132 5.85 -5.15 -1.99
C GLN A 132 7.01 -6.00 -1.47
N ASP A 133 6.71 -7.23 -1.02
CA ASP A 133 7.66 -8.22 -0.51
C ASP A 133 8.65 -7.71 0.55
N MET A 134 8.28 -6.66 1.31
CA MET A 134 9.18 -6.06 2.28
C MET A 134 9.39 -6.96 3.50
N THR A 135 10.60 -6.95 4.03
CA THR A 135 10.93 -7.61 5.31
C THR A 135 10.31 -6.84 6.48
N LEU A 136 10.12 -7.53 7.61
CA LEU A 136 9.58 -6.90 8.82
C LEU A 136 10.47 -5.75 9.32
N ALA A 137 11.79 -5.90 9.18
CA ALA A 137 12.77 -4.88 9.51
C ALA A 137 12.64 -3.63 8.60
N GLU A 138 12.43 -3.81 7.30
CA GLU A 138 12.20 -2.67 6.40
C GLU A 138 10.87 -1.98 6.68
N ILE A 139 9.80 -2.73 6.94
CA ILE A 139 8.50 -2.18 7.30
C ILE A 139 8.60 -1.40 8.61
N ALA A 140 9.34 -1.90 9.60
CA ALA A 140 9.61 -1.20 10.86
C ALA A 140 10.28 0.16 10.62
N ARG A 141 11.28 0.23 9.74
CA ARG A 141 11.91 1.50 9.34
C ARG A 141 10.95 2.42 8.59
N VAL A 142 10.11 1.89 7.69
CA VAL A 142 9.10 2.70 6.98
C VAL A 142 8.08 3.28 7.94
N LEU A 143 7.56 2.49 8.88
CA LEU A 143 6.47 2.87 9.77
C LEU A 143 6.93 3.51 11.09
N ASP A 144 8.24 3.63 11.30
CA ASP A 144 8.85 4.21 12.50
C ASP A 144 8.45 3.50 13.81
N CYS A 145 8.43 2.17 13.78
CA CYS A 145 8.02 1.39 14.94
C CYS A 145 8.92 0.15 15.14
N PRO A 146 8.96 -0.43 16.35
CA PRO A 146 9.72 -1.66 16.59
C PRO A 146 9.25 -2.82 15.72
N GLU A 147 10.16 -3.71 15.32
CA GLU A 147 9.81 -4.90 14.53
C GLU A 147 8.77 -5.79 15.24
N GLY A 148 8.82 -5.89 16.58
CA GLY A 148 7.80 -6.58 17.38
C GLY A 148 6.39 -5.99 17.22
N THR A 149 6.30 -4.66 17.03
CA THR A 149 5.04 -3.97 16.73
C THR A 149 4.55 -4.33 15.34
N VAL A 150 5.44 -4.40 14.34
CA VAL A 150 5.09 -4.84 12.98
C VAL A 150 4.59 -6.28 12.99
N LYS A 151 5.26 -7.21 13.70
CA LYS A 151 4.81 -8.60 13.87
C LYS A 151 3.41 -8.67 14.46
N SER A 152 3.19 -7.91 15.53
CA SER A 152 1.90 -7.83 16.21
C SER A 152 0.81 -7.28 15.29
N TRP A 153 1.09 -6.19 14.56
CA TRP A 153 0.15 -5.61 13.60
C TRP A 153 -0.15 -6.53 12.42
N LEU A 154 0.85 -7.25 11.90
CA LEU A 154 0.67 -8.24 10.84
C LEU A 154 -0.25 -9.37 11.31
N HIS A 155 0.03 -9.94 12.48
CA HIS A 155 -0.80 -11.00 13.05
C HIS A 155 -2.25 -10.54 13.28
N GLN A 156 -2.45 -9.36 13.89
CA GLN A 156 -3.79 -8.82 14.11
C GLN A 156 -4.50 -8.47 12.81
N GLY A 157 -3.77 -7.95 11.82
CA GLY A 157 -4.30 -7.64 10.49
C GLY A 157 -4.80 -8.88 9.77
N LEU A 158 -4.00 -9.95 9.72
CA LEU A 158 -4.38 -11.22 9.11
C LEU A 158 -5.59 -11.86 9.82
N LYS A 159 -5.65 -11.76 11.16
CA LYS A 159 -6.81 -12.22 11.94
C LYS A 159 -8.09 -11.46 11.57
N GLN A 160 -8.00 -10.14 11.37
CA GLN A 160 -9.15 -9.34 10.95
C GLN A 160 -9.55 -9.62 9.50
N LEU A 161 -8.57 -9.75 8.61
CA LEU A 161 -8.80 -10.07 7.20
C LEU A 161 -9.55 -11.41 7.07
N ARG A 162 -9.10 -12.43 7.81
CA ARG A 162 -9.78 -13.74 7.85
C ARG A 162 -11.24 -13.61 8.30
N ARG A 163 -11.52 -12.83 9.34
CA ARG A 163 -12.89 -12.60 9.81
C ARG A 163 -13.76 -11.94 8.74
N HIS A 164 -13.24 -10.92 8.06
CA HIS A 164 -14.00 -10.22 7.02
C HIS A 164 -14.24 -11.08 5.77
N MET A 165 -13.27 -11.93 5.40
CA MET A 165 -13.40 -12.84 4.26
C MET A 165 -14.23 -14.09 4.57
N SER A 166 -14.20 -14.61 5.80
CA SER A 166 -15.08 -15.73 6.21
C SER A 166 -16.55 -15.32 6.21
N ILE A 167 -16.87 -14.10 6.65
CA ILE A 167 -18.24 -13.55 6.63
C ILE A 167 -18.72 -13.30 5.20
N GLY A 168 -17.82 -12.92 4.27
CA GLY A 168 -18.13 -12.83 2.84
C GLY A 168 -18.36 -14.22 2.21
N GLY A 169 -17.47 -15.17 2.50
CA GLY A 169 -17.52 -16.53 1.96
C GLY A 169 -18.79 -17.31 2.35
N GLU A 170 -19.30 -17.16 3.57
CA GLU A 170 -20.57 -17.78 4.00
C GLU A 170 -21.81 -17.17 3.32
N LEU A 171 -21.73 -15.91 2.87
CA LEU A 171 -22.81 -15.25 2.11
C LEU A 171 -22.79 -15.63 0.62
N TYR A 172 -21.63 -16.03 0.08
CA TYR A 172 -21.50 -16.49 -1.31
C TYR A 172 -21.62 -18.03 -1.45
N TYR A 173 -21.23 -18.79 -0.44
CA TYR A 173 -21.49 -20.23 -0.33
C TYR A 173 -22.63 -20.46 0.66
N GLY A 174 -23.85 -20.24 0.19
CA GLY A 174 -25.05 -20.58 0.94
C GLY A 174 -25.00 -22.02 1.46
N ARG A 175 -25.27 -22.16 2.75
CA ARG A 175 -25.68 -23.36 3.51
C ARG A 175 -26.18 -24.50 2.60
N ASN A 176 -25.29 -25.36 2.14
CA ASN A 176 -25.65 -26.69 1.63
C ASN A 176 -25.50 -27.68 2.78
N GLU A 177 -26.49 -27.65 3.68
CA GLU A 177 -26.76 -28.80 4.54
C GLU A 177 -28.12 -29.39 4.14
N GLY A 178 -28.04 -30.60 3.58
CA GLY A 178 -28.99 -31.67 3.86
C GLY A 178 -30.22 -31.78 2.96
N LYS A 179 -30.09 -32.55 1.87
CA LYS A 179 -30.97 -33.71 1.62
C LYS A 179 -30.36 -34.68 0.61
N SER A 180 -30.22 -35.92 1.09
CA SER A 180 -29.96 -37.18 0.38
C SER A 180 -30.70 -37.32 -0.96
N ALA A 181 -30.01 -37.78 -2.01
CA ALA A 181 -30.37 -38.99 -2.77
C ALA A 181 -29.45 -39.24 -3.99
N GLY A 182 -29.00 -40.49 -4.15
CA GLY A 182 -28.83 -41.15 -5.46
C GLY A 182 -27.40 -41.24 -6.02
N PRO A 183 -26.98 -42.42 -6.55
CA PRO A 183 -25.57 -42.73 -6.75
C PRO A 183 -24.99 -42.22 -8.07
N LEU A 184 -23.67 -42.09 -8.00
CA LEU A 184 -22.67 -41.99 -9.05
C LEU A 184 -22.99 -42.82 -10.30
N PHE A 185 -23.05 -42.14 -11.44
CA PHE A 185 -22.41 -42.53 -12.71
C PHE A 185 -22.00 -41.26 -13.47
#